data_AF-A0A9E4XI42-F1
#
_entry.id   AF-A0A9E4XI42-F1
#
_cell.length_a   1.000
_cell.length_b   1.000
_cell.length_c   1.000
_cell.angle_alpha   90.00
_cell.angle_beta   90.00
_cell.angle_gamma   90.00
#
_symmetry.space_group_name_H-M   'P 1'
#
loop_
_entity.id
_entity.type
_entity.pdbx_description
1 polymer ?
#
loop_
_entity_poly.entity_id
_entity_poly.type
_entity_poly.pdbx_seq_one_letter_code
_entity_poly.pdbx_strand_id
1 'polypeptide(L)'
;TSGSSDFTVTELDADVQQARRNSVMAHSVVIMFKEMGLPQDMDDDLASVCTDLGDLWGAQKEFADRLQGMLKAERGWDMVGDALTDLRASIDHVAWHLKSVREPLTRIAEYAYGQADQG
;
A
#
# COMPACT_ATOMS: atom_id res chain seq x y z
N THR A 1 -10.88 -26.39 26.25
CA THR A 1 -10.05 -25.21 25.93
C THR A 1 -8.83 -25.64 25.14
N SER A 2 -8.93 -25.71 23.81
CA SER A 2 -7.77 -25.83 22.92
C SER A 2 -8.26 -25.55 21.51
N GLY A 3 -7.64 -24.59 20.82
CA GLY A 3 -8.10 -24.11 19.51
C GLY A 3 -7.71 -22.67 19.17
N SER A 4 -7.06 -21.94 20.07
CA SER A 4 -6.74 -20.52 19.84
C SER A 4 -5.33 -20.26 19.25
N SER A 5 -4.47 -21.29 19.14
CA SER A 5 -3.06 -21.10 18.75
C SER A 5 -2.77 -21.29 17.25
N ASP A 6 -3.67 -21.95 16.52
CA ASP A 6 -3.47 -22.26 15.09
C ASP A 6 -3.98 -21.13 14.18
N PHE A 7 -5.00 -20.39 14.63
CA PHE A 7 -5.55 -19.22 13.95
C PHE A 7 -4.59 -18.02 13.95
N THR A 8 -3.75 -17.87 14.97
CA THR A 8 -2.84 -16.73 15.09
C THR A 8 -1.60 -16.84 14.19
N VAL A 9 -1.09 -18.06 13.96
CA VAL A 9 0.14 -18.27 13.17
C VAL A 9 -0.12 -18.00 11.68
N THR A 10 -1.29 -18.40 11.18
CA THR A 10 -1.68 -18.22 9.78
C THR A 10 -1.97 -16.76 9.42
N GLU A 11 -2.58 -15.98 10.31
CA GLU A 11 -2.77 -14.53 10.12
C GLU A 11 -1.42 -13.78 10.15
N LEU A 12 -0.56 -14.08 11.12
CA LEU A 12 0.79 -13.51 11.20
C LEU A 12 1.61 -13.77 9.93
N ASP A 13 1.57 -14.98 9.39
CA ASP A 13 2.25 -15.32 8.14
C ASP A 13 1.67 -14.56 6.93
N ALA A 14 0.35 -14.37 6.87
CA ALA A 14 -0.29 -13.60 5.81
C ALA A 14 0.14 -12.13 5.83
N ASP A 15 0.21 -11.54 7.02
CA ASP A 15 0.66 -10.16 7.26
C ASP A 15 2.14 -9.96 6.90
N VAL A 16 3.01 -10.89 7.32
CA VAL A 16 4.44 -10.84 6.97
C VAL A 16 4.64 -10.94 5.45
N GLN A 17 3.88 -11.81 4.78
CA GLN A 17 3.95 -11.91 3.33
C GLN A 17 3.41 -10.65 2.64
N GLN A 18 2.42 -9.97 3.22
CA GLN A 18 1.92 -8.70 2.70
C GLN A 18 2.96 -7.59 2.86
N ALA A 19 3.52 -7.43 4.06
CA ALA A 19 4.59 -6.46 4.33
C ALA A 19 5.79 -6.68 3.40
N ARG A 20 6.17 -7.94 3.16
CA ARG A 20 7.23 -8.29 2.21
C ARG A 20 6.91 -7.84 0.78
N ARG A 21 5.67 -8.06 0.30
CA ARG A 21 5.27 -7.62 -1.04
C ARG A 21 5.30 -6.10 -1.19
N ASN A 22 4.81 -5.37 -0.19
CA ASN A 22 4.85 -3.90 -0.18
C ASN A 22 6.31 -3.41 -0.23
N SER A 23 7.17 -4.00 0.61
CA SER A 23 8.60 -3.67 0.65
C SER A 23 9.30 -3.92 -0.68
N VAL A 24 9.01 -5.06 -1.34
CA VAL A 24 9.56 -5.36 -2.67
C VAL A 24 9.15 -4.31 -3.69
N MET A 25 7.86 -3.92 -3.72
CA MET A 25 7.38 -2.90 -4.64
C MET A 25 8.06 -1.54 -4.39
N ALA A 26 8.06 -1.08 -3.15
CA ALA A 26 8.71 0.17 -2.76
C ALA A 26 10.19 0.18 -3.17
N HIS A 27 10.90 -0.92 -2.87
CA HIS A 27 12.31 -1.06 -3.20
C HIS A 27 12.59 -1.04 -4.71
N SER A 28 11.75 -1.69 -5.52
CA SER A 28 11.87 -1.65 -6.98
C SER A 28 11.74 -0.23 -7.54
N VAL A 29 10.81 0.58 -6.99
CA VAL A 29 10.66 1.98 -7.39
C VAL A 29 11.89 2.80 -7.00
N VAL A 30 12.43 2.61 -5.78
CA VAL A 30 13.68 3.28 -5.35
C VAL A 30 14.81 2.97 -6.31
N ILE A 31 15.05 1.67 -6.59
CA ILE A 31 16.14 1.24 -7.48
C ILE A 31 16.02 1.90 -8.84
N MET A 32 14.83 1.85 -9.46
CA MET A 32 14.60 2.44 -10.78
C MET A 32 15.04 3.91 -10.83
N PHE A 33 14.59 4.75 -9.89
CA PHE A 33 14.96 6.17 -9.89
C PHE A 33 16.43 6.41 -9.56
N LYS A 34 17.03 5.61 -8.67
CA LYS A 34 18.46 5.72 -8.35
C LYS A 34 19.35 5.31 -9.52
N GLU A 35 18.99 4.27 -10.27
CA GLU A 35 19.69 3.86 -11.48
C GLU A 35 19.57 4.89 -12.61
N MET A 36 18.45 5.64 -12.66
CA MET A 36 18.27 6.78 -13.56
C MET A 36 19.03 8.04 -13.13
N GLY A 37 19.73 8.01 -12.00
CA GLY A 37 20.51 9.15 -11.52
C GLY A 37 19.67 10.27 -10.91
N LEU A 38 18.53 9.95 -10.28
CA LEU A 38 17.77 10.94 -9.51
C LEU A 38 18.69 11.58 -8.44
N PRO A 39 18.78 12.92 -8.37
CA PRO A 39 19.72 13.60 -7.49
C PRO A 39 19.34 13.43 -6.02
N GLN A 40 20.34 13.53 -5.15
CA GLN A 40 20.19 13.25 -3.71
C GLN A 40 19.27 14.24 -2.98
N ASP A 41 19.10 15.45 -3.51
CA ASP A 41 18.19 16.46 -2.95
C ASP A 41 16.70 16.10 -3.14
N MET A 42 16.40 15.08 -3.96
CA MET A 42 15.06 14.53 -4.13
C MET A 42 14.80 13.26 -3.31
N ASP A 43 15.72 12.87 -2.41
CA ASP A 43 15.61 11.61 -1.67
C ASP A 43 14.41 11.56 -0.73
N ASP A 44 14.01 12.69 -0.15
CA ASP A 44 12.82 12.78 0.72
C ASP A 44 11.52 12.59 -0.08
N ASP A 45 11.46 13.17 -1.28
CA ASP A 45 10.33 12.97 -2.20
C ASP A 45 10.28 11.52 -2.69
N LEU A 46 11.44 10.96 -3.06
CA LEU A 46 11.53 9.57 -3.51
C LEU A 46 11.13 8.61 -2.39
N ALA A 47 11.59 8.83 -1.15
CA ALA A 47 11.20 8.02 -0.01
C ALA A 47 9.68 8.04 0.20
N SER A 48 9.08 9.23 0.15
CA SER A 48 7.63 9.40 0.27
C SER A 48 6.86 8.66 -0.84
N VAL A 49 7.28 8.82 -2.10
CA VAL A 49 6.68 8.10 -3.24
C VAL A 49 6.81 6.59 -3.07
N CYS A 50 7.98 6.09 -2.69
CA CYS A 50 8.22 4.65 -2.57
C CYS A 50 7.39 4.03 -1.43
N THR A 51 7.31 4.71 -0.28
CA THR A 51 6.45 4.28 0.83
C THR A 51 4.99 4.28 0.41
N ASP A 52 4.46 5.39 -0.08
CA ASP A 52 3.04 5.50 -0.42
C ASP A 52 2.65 4.53 -1.55
N LEU A 53 3.47 4.36 -2.60
CA LEU A 53 3.18 3.38 -3.65
C LEU A 53 3.28 1.94 -3.16
N GLY A 54 4.21 1.63 -2.27
CA GLY A 54 4.32 0.32 -1.62
C GLY A 54 3.10 -0.02 -0.78
N ASP A 55 2.61 0.94 0.00
CA ASP A 55 1.43 0.77 0.83
C ASP A 55 0.14 0.72 0.01
N LEU A 56 -0.01 1.55 -1.02
CA LEU A 56 -1.13 1.47 -1.97
C LEU A 56 -1.17 0.11 -2.70
N TRP A 57 -0.02 -0.44 -3.07
CA TRP A 57 0.10 -1.77 -3.67
C TRP A 57 -0.41 -2.88 -2.74
N GLY A 58 -0.20 -2.73 -1.44
CA GLY A 58 -0.74 -3.66 -0.44
C GLY A 58 -2.21 -3.45 -0.14
N ALA A 59 -2.60 -2.19 0.07
CA ALA A 59 -3.95 -1.81 0.47
C ALA A 59 -5.01 -2.22 -0.55
N GLN A 60 -4.70 -2.23 -1.86
CA GLN A 60 -5.65 -2.75 -2.86
C GLN A 60 -5.99 -4.23 -2.66
N LYS A 61 -5.02 -5.04 -2.21
CA LYS A 61 -5.24 -6.46 -1.94
C LYS A 61 -6.05 -6.63 -0.67
N GLU A 62 -5.70 -5.91 0.40
CA GLU A 62 -6.45 -5.93 1.66
C GLU A 62 -7.91 -5.50 1.45
N PHE A 63 -8.15 -4.46 0.66
CA PHE A 63 -9.50 -4.03 0.30
C PHE A 63 -10.27 -5.14 -0.43
N ALA A 64 -9.63 -5.79 -1.42
CA ALA A 64 -10.24 -6.89 -2.16
C ALA A 64 -10.55 -8.10 -1.25
N ASP A 65 -9.64 -8.45 -0.35
CA ASP A 65 -9.79 -9.55 0.61
C ASP A 65 -10.94 -9.25 1.60
N ARG A 66 -11.04 -8.03 2.12
CA ARG A 66 -12.15 -7.58 2.97
C ARG A 66 -13.50 -7.63 2.25
N LEU A 67 -13.54 -7.18 1.00
CA LEU A 67 -14.77 -7.23 0.19
C LEU A 67 -15.21 -8.68 -0.06
N GLN A 68 -14.26 -9.56 -0.39
CA GLN A 68 -14.56 -11.00 -0.53
C GLN A 68 -14.99 -11.63 0.79
N GLY A 69 -14.39 -11.23 1.91
CA GLY A 69 -14.77 -11.66 3.26
C GLY A 69 -16.22 -11.31 3.56
N MET A 70 -16.62 -10.05 3.30
CA MET A 70 -18.00 -9.59 3.46
C MET A 70 -18.99 -10.42 2.63
N LEU A 71 -18.65 -10.76 1.38
CA LEU A 71 -19.51 -11.56 0.50
C LEU A 71 -19.66 -13.02 0.96
N LYS A 72 -18.68 -13.54 1.70
CA LYS A 72 -18.67 -14.92 2.22
C LYS A 72 -19.23 -15.03 3.65
N ALA A 73 -19.39 -13.91 4.35
CA ALA A 73 -19.85 -13.89 5.73
C ALA A 73 -21.26 -14.50 5.86
N GLU A 74 -21.50 -15.17 6.98
CA GLU A 74 -22.84 -15.62 7.34
C GLU A 74 -23.80 -14.42 7.39
N ARG A 75 -25.05 -14.64 7.02
CA ARG A 75 -26.04 -13.56 6.88
C ARG A 75 -26.56 -13.11 8.25
N GLY A 76 -25.77 -12.27 8.92
CA GLY A 76 -26.12 -11.51 10.13
C GLY A 76 -25.87 -10.02 9.91
N TRP A 77 -26.81 -9.17 10.35
CA TRP A 77 -26.70 -7.71 10.16
C TRP A 77 -25.56 -7.08 10.97
N ASP A 78 -25.24 -7.66 12.12
CA ASP A 78 -24.07 -7.35 12.93
C ASP A 78 -22.77 -7.62 12.18
N MET A 79 -22.62 -8.83 11.63
CA MET A 79 -21.43 -9.22 10.85
C MET A 79 -21.25 -8.36 9.59
N VAL A 80 -22.35 -8.01 8.91
CA VAL A 80 -22.32 -7.07 7.79
C VAL A 80 -21.92 -5.66 8.25
N GLY A 81 -22.39 -5.21 9.41
CA GLY A 81 -22.02 -3.92 9.99
C GLY A 81 -20.52 -3.80 10.29
N ASP A 82 -19.95 -4.86 10.89
CA ASP A 82 -18.51 -4.93 11.17
C ASP A 82 -17.70 -4.91 9.86
N ALA A 83 -18.09 -5.73 8.87
CA ALA A 83 -17.42 -5.78 7.57
C ALA A 83 -17.47 -4.43 6.82
N LEU A 84 -18.57 -3.68 6.91
CA LEU A 84 -18.69 -2.34 6.33
C LEU A 84 -17.79 -1.32 7.04
N THR A 85 -17.66 -1.42 8.35
CA THR A 85 -16.77 -0.54 9.14
C THR A 85 -15.30 -0.77 8.77
N ASP A 86 -14.93 -2.03 8.62
CA ASP A 86 -13.61 -2.46 8.16
C ASP A 86 -13.29 -1.98 6.74
N LEU A 87 -14.24 -2.11 5.82
CA LEU A 87 -14.10 -1.58 4.45
C LEU A 87 -13.92 -0.07 4.45
N ARG A 88 -14.68 0.66 5.27
CA ARG A 88 -14.52 2.11 5.41
C ARG A 88 -13.13 2.47 5.91
N ALA A 89 -12.62 1.79 6.95
CA ALA A 89 -11.28 2.04 7.47
C ALA A 89 -10.21 1.80 6.39
N SER A 90 -10.36 0.74 5.59
CA SER A 90 -9.47 0.47 4.44
C SER A 90 -9.53 1.57 3.37
N ILE A 91 -10.72 2.09 3.05
CA ILE A 91 -10.88 3.22 2.12
C ILE A 91 -10.22 4.48 2.66
N ASP A 92 -10.42 4.81 3.93
CA ASP A 92 -9.82 5.99 4.57
C ASP A 92 -8.29 5.89 4.57
N HIS A 93 -7.73 4.70 4.79
CA HIS A 93 -6.30 4.43 4.70
C HIS A 93 -5.75 4.66 3.28
N VAL A 94 -6.40 4.09 2.25
CA VAL A 94 -6.04 4.32 0.85
C VAL A 94 -6.13 5.81 0.48
N ALA A 95 -7.19 6.50 0.92
CA ALA A 95 -7.39 7.91 0.65
C ALA A 95 -6.27 8.78 1.24
N TRP A 96 -5.75 8.41 2.42
CA TRP A 96 -4.61 9.08 3.04
C TRP A 96 -3.34 8.97 2.17
N HIS A 97 -2.94 7.76 1.76
CA HIS A 97 -1.78 7.56 0.88
C HIS A 97 -1.96 8.23 -0.49
N LEU A 98 -3.15 8.12 -1.10
CA LEU A 98 -3.47 8.79 -2.37
C LEU A 98 -3.39 10.31 -2.28
N LYS A 99 -3.56 10.89 -1.08
CA LYS A 99 -3.38 12.32 -0.86
C LYS A 99 -1.91 12.66 -0.63
N SER A 100 -1.22 11.88 0.22
CA SER A 100 0.19 12.05 0.58
C SER A 100 1.11 12.01 -0.65
N VAL A 101 0.91 11.02 -1.53
CA VAL A 101 1.82 10.75 -2.65
C VAL A 101 1.82 11.82 -3.74
N ARG A 102 0.76 12.64 -3.83
CA ARG A 102 0.52 13.50 -5.00
C ARG A 102 1.63 14.49 -5.24
N GLU A 103 2.00 15.24 -4.22
CA GLU A 103 2.96 16.34 -4.36
C GLU A 103 4.39 15.83 -4.62
N PRO A 104 4.92 14.83 -3.88
CA PRO A 104 6.20 14.21 -4.21
C PRO A 104 6.24 13.60 -5.61
N LEU A 105 5.16 12.92 -6.03
CA LEU A 105 5.07 12.31 -7.36
C LEU A 105 5.10 13.39 -8.46
N THR A 106 4.39 14.50 -8.28
CA THR A 106 4.44 15.64 -9.21
C THR A 106 5.85 16.20 -9.33
N ARG A 107 6.56 16.44 -8.21
CA ARG A 107 7.94 16.95 -8.26
C ARG A 107 8.91 16.01 -8.98
N ILE A 108 8.82 14.71 -8.71
CA ILE A 108 9.64 13.70 -9.42
C ILE A 108 9.31 13.67 -10.91
N ALA A 109 8.03 13.77 -11.27
CA ALA A 109 7.61 13.82 -12.67
C ALA A 109 8.12 15.08 -13.38
N GLU A 110 8.02 16.25 -12.76
CA GLU A 110 8.55 17.51 -13.28
C GLU A 110 10.07 17.43 -13.52
N TYR A 111 10.83 16.85 -12.58
CA TYR A 111 12.25 16.59 -12.79
C TYR A 111 12.49 15.68 -14.00
N ALA A 112 11.76 14.56 -14.10
CA ALA A 112 11.91 13.62 -15.21
C ALA A 112 11.62 14.27 -16.57
N TYR A 113 10.57 15.10 -16.67
CA TYR A 113 10.30 15.89 -17.88
C TYR A 113 11.41 16.90 -18.17
N GLY A 114 11.92 17.59 -17.15
CA GLY A 114 13.04 18.51 -17.30
C GLY A 114 14.31 17.84 -17.83
N GLN A 115 14.57 16.58 -17.47
CA GLN A 115 15.68 15.81 -18.03
C GLN A 115 15.45 15.40 -19.49
N ALA A 116 14.21 15.08 -19.86
CA ALA A 116 13.87 14.72 -21.24
C ALA A 116 14.02 15.91 -22.20
N ASP A 117 13.70 17.13 -21.75
CA ASP A 117 13.85 18.35 -22.55
C ASP A 117 15.32 18.80 -22.73
N GLN A 118 16.24 18.24 -21.93
CA GLN A 118 17.69 18.51 -22.00
C GLN A 118 18.46 17.54 -22.90
N GLY A 119 17.82 16.45 -23.36
CA GLY A 119 18.41 15.41 -24.23
C GLY A 119 18.00 15.55 -25.69
#